data_AF-A0A0R3X8C8-F1
#
_entry.id   AF-A0A0R3X8C8-F1
#
_cell.length_a   1.000
_cell.length_b   1.000
_cell.length_c   1.000
_cell.angle_alpha   90.00
_cell.angle_beta   90.00
_cell.angle_gamma   90.00
#
_symmetry.space_group_name_H-M   'P 1'
#
loop_
_entity.id
_entity.type
_entity.pdbx_description
1 polymer ?
#
loop_
_entity_poly.entity_id
_entity_poly.type
_entity_poly.pdbx_seq_one_letter_code
_entity_poly.pdbx_strand_id
1 'polypeptide(L)'
;LRVIVAASKGDKPGILEYSRRLGFLTGYETKVGPYHLFSADIAKLKVFLDAHVEAVSVLGEAFASKAPFDFGKQSTTYRVNRIIPVMLEHRLTPPPAETYSLHRKMSGCFLLCGKLGAVVDCRKLFLEIADNYAFGLEKTPDLG
;
A
#
# COMPACT_ATOMS: atom_id res chain seq x y z
N LEU A 1 -1.70 -1.62 -8.95
CA LEU A 1 -0.37 -1.46 -9.59
C LEU A 1 0.25 -0.07 -9.36
N ARG A 2 -0.42 1.04 -9.71
CA ARG A 2 0.16 2.40 -9.58
C ARG A 2 0.69 2.76 -8.18
N VAL A 3 -0.02 2.37 -7.11
CA VAL A 3 0.45 2.56 -5.71
C VAL A 3 1.80 1.87 -5.45
N ILE A 4 1.97 0.64 -5.93
CA ILE A 4 3.21 -0.13 -5.73
C ILE A 4 4.35 0.43 -6.60
N VAL A 5 4.04 0.93 -7.81
CA VAL A 5 5.03 1.65 -8.64
C VAL A 5 5.50 2.94 -7.95
N ALA A 6 4.59 3.70 -7.34
CA ALA A 6 4.96 4.87 -6.57
C ALA A 6 5.82 4.47 -5.35
N ALA A 7 5.43 3.41 -4.64
CA ALA A 7 6.19 2.87 -3.51
C ALA A 7 7.61 2.42 -3.87
N SER A 8 7.78 1.70 -4.98
CA SER A 8 9.10 1.23 -5.44
C SER A 8 10.03 2.37 -5.88
N LYS A 9 9.47 3.55 -6.18
CA LYS A 9 10.20 4.78 -6.50
C LYS A 9 10.41 5.71 -5.30
N GLY A 10 9.86 5.37 -4.13
CA GLY A 10 9.85 6.25 -2.96
C GLY A 10 8.96 7.48 -3.10
N ASP A 11 8.02 7.48 -4.06
CA ASP A 11 7.13 8.60 -4.36
C ASP A 11 5.95 8.64 -3.36
N LYS A 12 6.20 9.25 -2.20
CA LYS A 12 5.18 9.41 -1.14
C LYS A 12 3.93 10.17 -1.61
N PRO A 13 4.04 11.29 -2.36
CA PRO A 13 2.86 11.95 -2.96
C PRO A 13 2.05 11.01 -3.86
N GLY A 14 2.72 10.26 -4.73
CA GLY A 14 2.06 9.28 -5.60
C GLY A 14 1.38 8.14 -4.82
N ILE A 15 1.98 7.66 -3.73
CA ILE A 15 1.35 6.68 -2.83
C ILE A 15 0.00 7.21 -2.35
N LEU A 16 -0.06 8.45 -1.85
CA LEU A 16 -1.29 9.06 -1.35
C LEU A 16 -2.32 9.27 -2.46
N GLU A 17 -1.91 9.84 -3.59
CA GLU A 17 -2.81 10.10 -4.71
C GLU A 17 -3.46 8.81 -5.23
N TYR A 18 -2.65 7.80 -5.54
CA TYR A 18 -3.18 6.55 -6.08
C TYR A 18 -3.95 5.75 -5.02
N SER A 19 -3.62 5.86 -3.73
CA SER A 19 -4.38 5.24 -2.65
C SER A 19 -5.77 5.87 -2.50
N ARG A 20 -5.90 7.20 -2.68
CA ARG A 20 -7.21 7.88 -2.73
C ARG A 20 -8.03 7.42 -3.92
N ARG A 21 -7.42 7.33 -5.11
CA ARG A 21 -8.10 6.88 -6.33
C ARG A 21 -8.59 5.43 -6.25
N LEU A 22 -7.92 4.57 -5.49
CA LEU A 22 -8.35 3.20 -5.21
C LEU A 22 -9.41 3.10 -4.10
N GLY A 23 -9.77 4.22 -3.45
CA GLY A 23 -10.70 4.23 -2.32
C GLY A 23 -10.11 3.69 -1.02
N PHE A 24 -8.78 3.50 -0.95
CA PHE A 24 -8.10 3.08 0.30
C PHE A 24 -8.09 4.20 1.34
N LEU A 25 -8.10 5.44 0.85
CA LEU A 25 -8.26 6.67 1.59
C LEU A 25 -9.59 7.26 1.12
N THR A 26 -10.56 7.41 2.02
CA THR A 26 -11.95 7.75 1.65
C THR A 26 -12.13 9.21 1.25
N GLY A 27 -11.07 10.03 1.37
CA GLY A 27 -11.11 11.46 1.08
C GLY A 27 -11.89 12.28 2.12
N TYR A 28 -12.59 11.65 3.08
CA TYR A 28 -13.18 12.32 4.25
C TYR A 28 -12.11 12.81 5.25
N GLU A 29 -10.93 12.24 5.15
CA GLU A 29 -9.69 12.77 5.68
C GLU A 29 -9.35 14.17 5.13
N THR A 30 -9.75 14.48 3.90
CA THR A 30 -9.34 15.72 3.21
C THR A 30 -10.48 16.71 2.97
N LYS A 31 -11.73 16.36 3.33
CA LYS A 31 -12.85 17.31 3.30
C LYS A 31 -12.78 18.21 4.54
N VAL A 32 -11.91 19.21 4.47
CA VAL A 32 -12.09 20.47 5.18
C VAL A 32 -13.36 21.10 4.59
N GLY A 33 -14.52 20.83 5.18
CA GLY A 33 -15.68 21.69 4.98
C GLY A 33 -15.35 23.11 5.49
N PRO A 34 -16.02 24.17 5.00
CA PRO A 34 -15.72 25.56 5.36
C PRO A 34 -15.90 25.90 6.85
N TYR A 35 -16.32 24.93 7.67
CA TYR A 35 -16.49 25.06 9.11
C TYR A 35 -15.68 23.99 9.84
N HIS A 36 -14.58 24.43 10.47
CA HIS A 36 -13.89 23.86 11.64
C HIS A 36 -13.60 22.34 11.66
N LEU A 37 -12.32 21.99 11.45
CA LEU A 37 -11.69 20.88 12.18
C LEU A 37 -10.98 21.49 13.39
N PHE A 38 -11.22 20.96 14.59
CA PHE A 38 -10.39 21.28 15.76
C PHE A 38 -8.96 20.79 15.48
N SER A 39 -7.95 21.50 15.99
CA SER A 39 -6.51 21.18 15.78
C SER A 39 -6.16 19.70 16.05
N ALA A 40 -6.87 19.06 16.99
CA ALA A 40 -6.70 17.65 17.33
C ALA A 40 -7.08 16.68 16.20
N ASP A 41 -8.08 17.00 15.37
CA ASP A 41 -8.55 16.12 14.28
C ASP A 41 -7.57 16.12 13.10
N ILE A 42 -6.95 17.26 12.82
CA ILE A 42 -5.89 17.40 11.82
C ILE A 42 -4.64 16.58 12.21
N ALA A 43 -4.28 16.57 13.50
CA ALA A 43 -3.14 15.80 13.99
C ALA A 43 -3.38 14.29 13.85
N LYS A 44 -4.55 13.78 14.27
CA LYS A 44 -4.91 12.35 14.13
C LYS A 44 -4.93 11.91 12.67
N LEU A 45 -5.46 12.75 11.81
CA LEU A 45 -5.46 12.52 10.38
C LEU A 45 -4.03 12.39 9.83
N LYS A 46 -3.15 13.32 10.21
CA LYS A 46 -1.77 13.31 9.73
C LYS A 46 -1.07 12.03 10.16
N VAL A 47 -1.27 11.60 11.40
CA VAL A 47 -0.74 10.33 11.93
C VAL A 47 -1.22 9.14 11.09
N PHE A 48 -2.51 9.10 10.75
CA PHE A 48 -3.07 8.06 9.89
C PHE A 48 -2.46 8.04 8.48
N LEU A 49 -2.36 9.22 7.83
CA LEU A 49 -1.80 9.32 6.48
C LEU A 49 -0.31 8.96 6.46
N ASP A 50 0.46 9.42 7.45
CA ASP A 50 1.87 9.09 7.59
C ASP A 50 2.05 7.57 7.79
N ALA A 51 1.24 6.97 8.66
CA ALA A 51 1.21 5.53 8.89
C ALA A 51 0.87 4.74 7.62
N HIS A 52 -0.13 5.19 6.85
CA HIS A 52 -0.48 4.57 5.56
C HIS A 52 0.66 4.63 4.56
N VAL A 53 1.28 5.81 4.40
CA VAL A 53 2.44 5.99 3.51
C VAL A 53 3.60 5.11 3.96
N GLU A 54 3.86 5.04 5.27
CA GLU A 54 4.91 4.18 5.82
C GLU A 54 4.65 2.71 5.49
N ALA A 55 3.44 2.19 5.75
CA ALA A 55 3.10 0.79 5.46
C ALA A 55 3.33 0.45 3.98
N VAL A 56 2.86 1.30 3.07
CA VAL A 56 3.02 1.09 1.63
C VAL A 56 4.50 1.23 1.22
N SER A 57 5.25 2.14 1.83
CA SER A 57 6.67 2.33 1.55
C SER A 57 7.49 1.12 1.99
N VAL A 58 7.20 0.56 3.16
CA VAL A 58 7.83 -0.67 3.67
C VAL A 58 7.64 -1.82 2.68
N LEU A 59 6.43 -1.99 2.16
CA LEU A 59 6.16 -2.99 1.11
C LEU A 59 6.91 -2.68 -0.18
N GLY A 60 7.05 -1.40 -0.52
CA GLY A 60 7.82 -0.89 -1.66
C GLY A 60 9.30 -1.26 -1.64
N GLU A 61 9.91 -1.45 -0.46
CA GLU A 61 11.35 -1.73 -0.31
C GLU A 61 11.76 -3.01 -1.05
N ALA A 62 10.94 -4.06 -0.98
CA ALA A 62 11.20 -5.31 -1.71
C ALA A 62 11.24 -5.07 -3.23
N PHE A 63 10.33 -4.25 -3.74
CA PHE A 63 10.23 -3.93 -5.17
C PHE A 63 11.26 -2.88 -5.63
N ALA A 64 11.80 -2.07 -4.71
CA ALA A 64 12.83 -1.08 -4.99
C ALA A 64 14.25 -1.68 -4.97
N SER A 65 14.44 -2.79 -4.24
CA SER A 65 15.74 -3.41 -4.00
C SER A 65 16.50 -3.70 -5.31
N LYS A 66 17.76 -3.27 -5.38
CA LYS A 66 18.65 -3.54 -6.52
C LYS A 66 19.27 -4.95 -6.47
N ALA A 67 19.17 -5.61 -5.33
CA ALA A 67 19.62 -6.97 -5.10
C ALA A 67 18.42 -7.86 -4.71
N PRO A 68 18.54 -9.19 -4.82
CA PRO A 68 17.53 -10.10 -4.30
C PRO A 68 17.17 -9.76 -2.85
N PHE A 69 15.88 -9.62 -2.58
CA PHE A 69 15.38 -9.22 -1.28
C PHE A 69 15.31 -10.44 -0.36
N ASP A 70 16.02 -10.37 0.75
CA ASP A 70 16.09 -11.43 1.76
C ASP A 70 14.94 -11.29 2.76
N PHE A 71 13.91 -12.12 2.60
CA PHE A 71 12.74 -12.12 3.46
C PHE A 71 13.04 -12.68 4.87
N GLY A 72 14.14 -13.42 5.06
CA GLY A 72 14.58 -13.95 6.35
C GLY A 72 15.26 -12.91 7.24
N LYS A 73 15.83 -11.84 6.64
CA LYS A 73 16.54 -10.77 7.37
C LYS A 73 15.82 -9.43 7.41
N GLN A 74 14.66 -9.32 6.77
CA GLN A 74 13.90 -8.06 6.71
C GLN A 74 13.17 -7.72 8.02
N SER A 75 12.89 -6.43 8.23
CA SER A 75 12.07 -5.92 9.33
C SER A 75 10.62 -5.60 8.92
N THR A 76 10.23 -5.87 7.67
CA THR A 76 8.92 -5.50 7.11
C THR A 76 7.75 -5.99 7.95
N THR A 77 7.72 -7.28 8.31
CA THR A 77 6.63 -7.83 9.15
C THR A 77 6.52 -7.11 10.48
N TYR A 78 7.65 -6.87 11.14
CA TYR A 78 7.69 -6.15 12.41
C TYR A 78 7.19 -4.70 12.25
N ARG A 79 7.64 -4.00 11.21
CA ARG A 79 7.24 -2.61 10.93
C ARG A 79 5.76 -2.51 10.59
N VAL A 80 5.24 -3.39 9.73
CA VAL A 80 3.81 -3.43 9.39
C VAL A 80 2.96 -3.72 10.62
N ASN A 81 3.35 -4.67 11.49
CA ASN A 81 2.62 -4.96 12.72
C ASN A 81 2.57 -3.77 13.69
N ARG A 82 3.55 -2.88 13.69
CA ARG A 82 3.54 -1.65 14.50
C ARG A 82 2.62 -0.57 13.91
N ILE A 83 2.42 -0.59 12.60
CA ILE A 83 1.61 0.41 11.88
C ILE A 83 0.11 0.05 11.93
N ILE A 84 -0.23 -1.25 11.93
CA ILE A 84 -1.63 -1.72 11.93
C ILE A 84 -2.48 -1.09 13.05
N PRO A 85 -2.04 -1.06 14.33
CA PRO A 85 -2.83 -0.47 15.41
C PRO A 85 -3.15 1.02 15.16
N VAL A 86 -2.16 1.80 14.72
CA VAL A 86 -2.31 3.22 14.38
C VAL A 86 -3.33 3.40 13.25
N MET A 87 -3.29 2.53 12.24
CA MET A 87 -4.26 2.56 11.15
C MET A 87 -5.67 2.15 11.58
N LEU A 88 -5.84 1.34 12.63
CA LEU A 88 -7.16 0.92 13.12
C LEU A 88 -7.78 1.97 14.05
N GLU A 89 -6.97 2.61 14.88
CA GLU A 89 -7.41 3.64 15.84
C GLU A 89 -7.99 4.89 15.16
N HIS A 90 -7.45 5.27 14.00
CA HIS A 90 -7.78 6.54 13.34
C HIS A 90 -8.69 6.40 12.11
N ARG A 91 -9.22 5.20 11.83
CA ARG A 91 -10.14 4.99 10.69
C ARG A 91 -11.57 5.39 11.03
N LEU A 92 -12.12 6.29 10.22
CA LEU A 92 -13.53 6.73 10.32
C LEU A 92 -14.51 5.75 9.66
N THR A 93 -14.06 4.95 8.70
CA THR A 93 -14.88 3.99 7.95
C THR A 93 -14.08 2.76 7.56
N PRO A 94 -14.69 1.55 7.51
CA PRO A 94 -14.02 0.34 7.05
C PRO A 94 -13.63 0.46 5.57
N PRO A 95 -12.43 0.02 5.15
CA PRO A 95 -12.05 0.03 3.74
C PRO A 95 -12.91 -0.94 2.89
N PRO A 96 -12.95 -0.73 1.56
CA PRO A 96 -13.65 -1.62 0.63
C PRO A 96 -13.18 -3.08 0.76
N ALA A 97 -14.07 -4.03 0.53
CA ALA A 97 -13.78 -5.47 0.66
C ALA A 97 -12.62 -5.93 -0.26
N GLU A 98 -12.49 -5.34 -1.46
CA GLU A 98 -11.41 -5.63 -2.40
C GLU A 98 -10.03 -5.25 -1.82
N THR A 99 -9.97 -4.15 -1.06
CA THR A 99 -8.74 -3.67 -0.40
C THR A 99 -8.23 -4.67 0.62
N TYR A 100 -9.13 -5.21 1.43
CA TYR A 100 -8.79 -6.22 2.43
C TYR A 100 -8.28 -7.51 1.80
N SER A 101 -8.87 -7.92 0.68
CA SER A 101 -8.45 -9.13 -0.04
C SER A 101 -7.05 -8.99 -0.63
N LEU A 102 -6.72 -7.84 -1.21
CA LEU A 102 -5.40 -7.58 -1.76
C LEU A 102 -4.32 -7.52 -0.67
N HIS A 103 -4.57 -6.76 0.40
CA HIS A 103 -3.63 -6.65 1.52
C HIS A 103 -3.39 -8.00 2.20
N ARG A 104 -4.44 -8.81 2.42
CA ARG A 104 -4.28 -10.15 3.01
C ARG A 104 -3.46 -11.08 2.13
N LYS A 105 -3.67 -11.08 0.82
CA LYS A 105 -2.87 -11.90 -0.11
C LYS A 105 -1.40 -11.52 -0.08
N MET A 106 -1.08 -10.22 -0.18
CA MET A 106 0.31 -9.76 -0.16
C MET A 106 0.98 -10.03 1.19
N SER A 107 0.32 -9.72 2.31
CA SER A 107 0.85 -9.99 3.64
C SER A 107 1.09 -11.49 3.85
N GLY A 108 0.18 -12.36 3.37
CA GLY A 108 0.36 -13.81 3.44
C GLY A 108 1.60 -14.30 2.69
N CYS A 109 1.81 -13.80 1.46
CA CYS A 109 3.01 -14.13 0.68
C CYS A 109 4.29 -13.64 1.37
N PHE A 110 4.33 -12.39 1.84
CA PHE A 110 5.51 -11.82 2.51
C PHE A 110 5.84 -12.57 3.81
N LEU A 111 4.82 -12.93 4.60
CA LEU A 111 4.98 -13.72 5.82
C LEU A 111 5.50 -15.12 5.53
N LEU A 112 4.97 -15.79 4.50
CA LEU A 112 5.44 -17.11 4.09
C LEU A 112 6.90 -17.06 3.60
N CYS A 113 7.23 -16.08 2.75
CA CYS A 113 8.60 -15.85 2.30
C CYS A 113 9.54 -15.60 3.50
N GLY A 114 9.09 -14.86 4.51
CA GLY A 114 9.86 -14.64 5.73
C GLY A 114 10.08 -15.92 6.54
N LYS A 115 9.03 -16.72 6.72
CA LYS A 115 9.10 -18.00 7.43
C LYS A 115 10.02 -19.01 6.75
N LEU A 116 10.10 -18.97 5.41
CA LEU A 116 10.96 -19.85 4.62
C LEU A 116 12.39 -19.32 4.45
N GLY A 117 12.70 -18.10 4.92
CA GLY A 117 14.00 -17.46 4.67
C GLY A 117 14.27 -17.22 3.19
N ALA A 118 13.22 -16.97 2.40
CA ALA A 118 13.33 -16.87 0.95
C ALA A 118 14.11 -15.61 0.54
N VAL A 119 14.92 -15.76 -0.52
CA VAL A 119 15.61 -14.64 -1.17
C VAL A 119 15.07 -14.52 -2.58
N VAL A 120 14.39 -13.41 -2.89
CA VAL A 120 13.65 -13.25 -4.15
C VAL A 120 13.98 -11.92 -4.80
N ASP A 121 14.24 -11.93 -6.10
CA ASP A 121 14.37 -10.70 -6.90
C ASP A 121 12.99 -10.10 -7.21
N CYS A 122 12.39 -9.52 -6.18
CA CYS A 122 11.06 -8.91 -6.26
C CYS A 122 11.01 -7.74 -7.26
N ARG A 123 12.12 -7.01 -7.42
CA ARG A 123 12.21 -5.90 -8.37
C ARG A 123 12.10 -6.39 -9.80
N LYS A 124 12.87 -7.41 -10.19
CA LYS A 124 12.80 -7.98 -11.54
C LYS A 124 11.40 -8.48 -11.86
N LEU A 125 10.83 -9.31 -10.98
CA LEU A 125 9.47 -9.83 -11.15
C LEU A 125 8.43 -8.72 -11.26
N PHE A 126 8.58 -7.66 -10.46
CA PHE A 126 7.66 -6.53 -10.47
C PHE A 126 7.75 -5.71 -11.76
N LEU A 127 8.96 -5.43 -12.24
CA LEU A 127 9.16 -4.67 -13.48
C LEU A 127 8.62 -5.44 -14.69
N GLU A 128 8.89 -6.75 -14.77
CA GLU A 128 8.33 -7.61 -15.82
C GLU A 128 6.80 -7.56 -15.85
N ILE A 129 6.13 -7.58 -14.70
CA ILE A 129 4.67 -7.47 -14.63
C ILE A 129 4.22 -6.04 -14.96
N ALA A 130 4.90 -5.03 -14.42
CA ALA A 130 4.50 -3.64 -14.56
C ALA A 130 4.62 -3.13 -15.99
N ASP A 131 5.68 -3.51 -16.70
CA ASP A 131 5.95 -3.11 -18.08
C ASP A 131 4.98 -3.77 -19.07
N ASN A 132 4.51 -4.98 -18.76
CA ASN A 132 3.54 -5.71 -19.58
C ASN A 132 2.07 -5.38 -19.23
N TYR A 133 1.82 -4.57 -18.20
CA TYR A 133 0.46 -4.26 -17.76
C TYR A 133 -0.13 -3.05 -18.48
N ALA A 134 -1.13 -3.28 -19.33
CA ALA A 134 -1.93 -2.21 -19.93
C ALA A 134 -3.07 -1.79 -18.99
N PHE A 135 -3.05 -0.53 -18.54
CA PHE A 135 -4.16 0.04 -17.78
C PHE A 135 -5.36 0.29 -18.71
N GLY A 136 -6.50 -0.35 -18.47
CA GLY A 136 -7.77 0.00 -19.12
C GLY A 136 -8.28 -0.95 -20.20
N LEU A 137 -7.99 -2.25 -20.16
CA LEU A 137 -8.73 -3.23 -20.98
C LEU A 137 -10.10 -3.53 -20.35
N GLU A 138 -11.03 -2.58 -20.45
CA GLU A 138 -12.46 -2.90 -20.55
C GLU A 138 -12.72 -3.42 -21.97
N LYS A 139 -12.43 -4.70 -22.20
CA LYS A 139 -13.18 -5.48 -23.17
C LYS A 139 -13.46 -6.82 -22.54
N THR A 140 -14.60 -6.91 -21.87
CA THR A 140 -15.32 -8.19 -21.83
C THR A 140 -15.35 -8.73 -23.27
N PRO A 141 -14.90 -9.98 -23.52
CA PRO A 141 -15.10 -10.58 -24.82
C PRO A 141 -16.59 -10.51 -25.14
N ASP A 142 -16.94 -9.92 -26.28
CA ASP A 142 -18.27 -10.03 -26.84
C ASP A 142 -18.48 -11.52 -27.12
N LEU A 143 -19.30 -12.17 -26.29
CA LEU A 143 -19.81 -13.50 -26.57
C LEU A 143 -20.93 -13.29 -27.59
N GLY A 144 -20.52 -13.15 -28.85
CA GLY A 144 -21.42 -13.24 -30.01
C GLY A 144 -22.04 -14.62 -30.15
#